data_AF-A0A1Y2LBY0-F1
#
_entry.id   AF-A0A1Y2LBY0-F1
#
_cell.length_a   1.000
_cell.length_b   1.000
_cell.length_c   1.000
_cell.angle_alpha   90.00
_cell.angle_beta   90.00
_cell.angle_gamma   90.00
#
_symmetry.space_group_name_H-M   'P 1'
#
loop_
_entity.id
_entity.type
_entity.pdbx_description
1 polymer ?
#
loop_
_entity_poly.entity_id
_entity_poly.type
_entity_poly.pdbx_seq_one_letter_code
_entity_poly.pdbx_strand_id
1 'polypeptide(L)'
;MAYADRISDLARTLAQYPTNVTITGAKIDIRTKTQLDSLTAQISSNEALAHEGDALIAAASGKDAKALSQRIANAAPQITELLKAFAAQDTERLKTLSVVSKNKFNGASTNRLQAEKRFADEVSQLLTTEASTVADLPTAPYGPKPQPTPTPAPSPTPSPVPSLQDVIASLPGYLQITIPDAVAGYDADSLATACNASGDAAIKLGVKTPDGINDYATVQFTGGPDITNQPWATAILKDTGLGTIDDRVAILNNALQAQLSIADAMNDGSSSEPTSR
;
A
#
# COMPACT_ATOMS: atom_id res chain seq x y z
N MET A 1 4.24 -27.04 0.69
CA MET A 1 3.78 -26.15 1.77
C MET A 1 3.43 -24.85 1.07
N ALA A 2 2.21 -24.33 1.23
CA ALA A 2 1.81 -23.07 0.59
C ALA A 2 2.09 -21.94 1.58
N TYR A 3 3.10 -21.11 1.29
CA TYR A 3 3.50 -19.98 2.14
C TYR A 3 2.40 -18.91 2.17
N ALA A 4 1.71 -18.67 1.04
CA ALA A 4 0.63 -17.70 0.95
C ALA A 4 -0.55 -18.04 1.88
N ASP A 5 -1.00 -19.30 1.89
CA ASP A 5 -2.08 -19.78 2.77
C ASP A 5 -1.71 -19.58 4.25
N ARG A 6 -0.44 -19.83 4.60
CA ARG A 6 0.03 -19.67 5.97
C ARG A 6 0.04 -18.19 6.40
N ILE A 7 0.44 -17.28 5.52
CA ILE A 7 0.37 -15.83 5.78
C ILE A 7 -1.10 -15.41 5.98
N SER A 8 -2.03 -15.92 5.18
CA SER A 8 -3.46 -15.61 5.32
C SER A 8 -4.07 -16.10 6.64
N ASP A 9 -3.70 -17.30 7.08
CA ASP A 9 -4.12 -17.83 8.38
C ASP A 9 -3.57 -16.99 9.56
N LEU A 10 -2.33 -16.53 9.45
CA LEU A 10 -1.72 -15.63 10.42
C LEU A 10 -2.43 -14.28 10.44
N ALA A 11 -2.81 -13.73 9.28
CA ALA A 11 -3.55 -12.49 9.18
C ALA A 11 -4.95 -12.62 9.81
N ARG A 12 -5.64 -13.75 9.57
CA ARG A 12 -6.93 -14.06 10.19
C ARG A 12 -6.81 -14.22 11.71
N THR A 13 -5.72 -14.79 12.19
CA THR A 13 -5.42 -14.89 13.63
C THR A 13 -5.18 -13.50 14.24
N LEU A 14 -4.39 -12.65 13.55
CA LEU A 14 -4.16 -11.28 14.00
C LEU A 14 -5.45 -10.46 14.03
N ALA A 15 -6.38 -10.68 13.10
CA ALA A 15 -7.67 -9.98 13.05
C ALA A 15 -8.57 -10.24 14.28
N GLN A 16 -8.30 -11.31 15.05
CA GLN A 16 -9.05 -11.60 16.28
C GLN A 16 -8.64 -10.69 17.46
N TYR A 17 -7.49 -10.02 17.37
CA TYR A 17 -7.04 -9.10 18.42
C TYR A 17 -7.75 -7.75 18.28
N PRO A 18 -8.29 -7.20 19.38
CA PRO A 18 -9.05 -5.96 19.33
C PRO A 18 -8.22 -4.79 18.79
N THR A 19 -8.83 -3.98 17.93
CA THR A 19 -8.22 -2.78 17.32
C THR A 19 -8.65 -1.50 18.01
N ASN A 20 -9.58 -1.58 18.97
CA ASN A 20 -10.07 -0.48 19.79
C ASN A 20 -10.43 -0.98 21.18
N VAL A 21 -10.52 -0.06 22.13
CA VAL A 21 -10.93 -0.32 23.51
C VAL A 21 -11.90 0.77 23.97
N THR A 22 -12.95 0.38 24.69
CA THR A 22 -13.88 1.34 25.30
C THR A 22 -13.41 1.71 26.70
N ILE A 23 -13.16 3.00 26.92
CA ILE A 23 -12.72 3.54 28.21
C ILE A 23 -13.69 4.64 28.64
N THR A 24 -14.38 4.42 29.75
CA THR A 24 -15.33 5.38 30.34
C THR A 24 -16.40 5.85 29.35
N GLY A 25 -16.90 4.92 28.53
CA GLY A 25 -17.92 5.19 27.50
C GLY A 25 -17.38 5.73 26.17
N ALA A 26 -16.11 6.16 26.10
CA ALA A 26 -15.47 6.59 24.87
C ALA A 26 -14.73 5.42 24.20
N LYS A 27 -14.91 5.25 22.88
CA LYS A 27 -14.14 4.31 22.08
C LYS A 27 -12.79 4.93 21.73
N ILE A 28 -11.70 4.22 22.04
CA ILE A 28 -10.34 4.65 21.75
C ILE A 28 -9.68 3.60 20.86
N ASP A 29 -9.24 4.02 19.68
CA ASP A 29 -8.59 3.13 18.73
C ASP A 29 -7.18 2.77 19.18
N ILE A 30 -6.90 1.47 19.32
CA ILE A 30 -5.55 0.93 19.55
C ILE A 30 -4.74 1.03 18.26
N ARG A 31 -5.39 0.78 17.13
CA ARG A 31 -4.87 1.03 15.78
C ARG A 31 -5.84 1.94 15.07
N THR A 32 -5.34 3.02 14.49
CA THR A 32 -6.18 3.90 13.67
C THR A 32 -6.62 3.18 12.40
N LYS A 33 -7.67 3.68 11.76
CA LYS A 33 -8.12 3.15 10.46
C LYS A 33 -6.99 3.14 9.43
N THR A 34 -6.22 4.24 9.34
CA THR A 34 -5.06 4.34 8.45
C THR A 34 -4.00 3.26 8.73
N GLN A 35 -3.68 3.02 10.01
CA GLN A 35 -2.72 1.97 10.37
C GLN A 35 -3.22 0.56 9.99
N LEU A 36 -4.52 0.30 10.17
CA LEU A 36 -5.12 -0.97 9.76
C LEU A 36 -5.11 -1.14 8.24
N ASP A 37 -5.49 -0.10 7.49
CA ASP A 37 -5.51 -0.12 6.04
C ASP A 37 -4.08 -0.33 5.47
N SER A 38 -3.06 0.34 6.02
CA SER A 38 -1.66 0.13 5.64
C SER A 38 -1.16 -1.28 5.96
N LEU A 39 -1.54 -1.83 7.11
CA LEU A 39 -1.17 -3.20 7.48
C LEU A 39 -1.83 -4.22 6.54
N THR A 40 -3.12 -4.06 6.24
CA THR A 40 -3.83 -4.94 5.31
C THR A 40 -3.21 -4.90 3.91
N ALA A 41 -2.90 -3.72 3.39
CA ALA A 41 -2.25 -3.57 2.09
C ALA A 41 -0.89 -4.29 2.04
N GLN A 42 -0.07 -4.14 3.09
CA GLN A 42 1.23 -4.80 3.17
C GLN A 42 1.10 -6.33 3.27
N ILE A 43 0.11 -6.82 4.01
CA ILE A 43 -0.18 -8.26 4.11
C ILE A 43 -0.55 -8.81 2.73
N SER A 44 -1.46 -8.16 2.01
CA SER A 44 -1.87 -8.61 0.68
C SER A 44 -0.73 -8.58 -0.34
N SER A 45 0.17 -7.59 -0.25
CA SER A 45 1.39 -7.57 -1.07
C SER A 45 2.30 -8.77 -0.78
N ASN A 46 2.48 -9.10 0.50
CA ASN A 46 3.30 -10.25 0.90
C ASN A 46 2.65 -11.59 0.52
N GLU A 47 1.32 -11.71 0.63
CA GLU A 47 0.55 -12.88 0.18
C GLU A 47 0.67 -13.10 -1.33
N ALA A 48 0.58 -12.03 -2.13
CA ALA A 48 0.72 -12.12 -3.59
C ALA A 48 2.12 -12.60 -4.01
N LEU A 49 3.17 -12.05 -3.37
CA LEU A 49 4.54 -12.50 -3.60
C LEU A 49 4.77 -13.96 -3.20
N ALA A 50 4.17 -14.38 -2.08
CA ALA A 50 4.23 -15.78 -1.66
C ALA A 50 3.46 -16.71 -2.60
N HIS A 51 2.36 -16.24 -3.18
CA HIS A 51 1.63 -17.02 -4.18
C HIS A 51 2.45 -17.20 -5.48
N GLU A 52 3.21 -16.18 -5.91
CA GLU A 52 4.17 -16.30 -7.01
C GLU A 52 5.27 -17.33 -6.67
N GLY A 53 5.79 -17.32 -5.44
CA GLY A 53 6.85 -18.23 -5.00
C GLY A 53 6.38 -19.68 -4.89
N ASP A 54 5.22 -19.91 -4.26
CA ASP A 54 4.52 -21.19 -4.21
C ASP A 54 4.32 -21.80 -5.61
N ALA A 55 3.95 -20.98 -6.60
CA ALA A 55 3.77 -21.42 -7.98
C ALA A 55 5.08 -21.88 -8.64
N LEU A 56 6.20 -21.18 -8.43
CA LEU A 56 7.52 -21.61 -8.94
C LEU A 56 8.02 -22.88 -8.27
N ILE A 57 7.81 -23.01 -6.96
CA ILE A 57 8.17 -24.20 -6.19
C ILE A 57 7.36 -25.40 -6.72
N ALA A 58 6.05 -25.25 -6.91
CA ALA A 58 5.19 -26.30 -7.44
C ALA A 58 5.57 -26.70 -8.88
N ALA A 59 6.02 -25.74 -9.69
CA ALA A 59 6.49 -25.99 -11.05
C ALA A 59 7.91 -26.58 -11.11
N ALA A 60 8.66 -26.63 -10.00
CA ALA A 60 10.07 -27.01 -9.92
C ALA A 60 10.95 -26.30 -10.97
N SER A 61 10.62 -25.03 -11.26
CA SER A 61 11.23 -24.27 -12.35
C SER A 61 12.11 -23.15 -11.79
N GLY A 62 13.42 -23.20 -12.08
CA GLY A 62 14.35 -22.11 -11.76
C GLY A 62 14.22 -20.88 -12.67
N LYS A 63 13.28 -20.86 -13.63
CA LYS A 63 13.05 -19.71 -14.49
C LYS A 63 12.52 -18.54 -13.65
N ASP A 64 13.22 -17.41 -13.68
CA ASP A 64 12.94 -16.20 -12.90
C ASP A 64 13.07 -16.32 -11.37
N ALA A 65 13.46 -17.50 -10.87
CA ALA A 65 13.59 -17.81 -9.45
C ALA A 65 14.53 -16.83 -8.70
N LYS A 66 15.62 -16.39 -9.32
CA LYS A 66 16.56 -15.43 -8.73
C LYS A 66 15.95 -14.04 -8.51
N ALA A 67 15.13 -13.57 -9.46
CA ALA A 67 14.50 -12.26 -9.36
C ALA A 67 13.36 -12.29 -8.34
N LEU A 68 12.57 -13.37 -8.34
CA LEU A 68 11.48 -13.55 -7.38
C LEU A 68 12.00 -13.76 -5.95
N SER A 69 13.01 -14.61 -5.74
CA SER A 69 13.59 -14.82 -4.42
C SER A 69 14.11 -13.52 -3.80
N GLN A 70 14.70 -12.63 -4.60
CA GLN A 70 15.13 -11.31 -4.12
C GLN A 70 13.93 -10.42 -3.74
N ARG A 71 12.84 -10.42 -4.52
CA ARG A 71 11.62 -9.66 -4.20
C ARG A 71 10.98 -10.16 -2.90
N ILE A 72 10.87 -11.48 -2.73
CA ILE A 72 10.35 -12.11 -1.52
C ILE A 72 11.26 -11.80 -0.31
N ALA A 73 12.59 -11.88 -0.46
CA ALA A 73 13.54 -11.54 0.59
C ALA A 73 13.45 -10.06 1.02
N ASN A 74 13.24 -9.15 0.05
CA ASN A 74 13.05 -7.73 0.33
C ASN A 74 11.70 -7.43 1.01
N ALA A 75 10.68 -8.27 0.80
CA ALA A 75 9.35 -8.13 1.42
C ALA A 75 9.31 -8.65 2.86
N ALA A 76 10.18 -9.61 3.21
CA ALA A 76 10.24 -10.22 4.54
C ALA A 76 10.27 -9.22 5.72
N PRO A 77 11.11 -8.15 5.72
CA PRO A 77 11.15 -7.20 6.83
C PRO A 77 10.02 -6.15 6.81
N GLN A 78 9.23 -6.02 5.74
CA GLN A 78 8.38 -4.83 5.53
C GLN A 78 7.27 -4.68 6.57
N ILE A 79 6.63 -5.78 6.99
CA ILE A 79 5.62 -5.74 8.07
C ILE A 79 6.26 -5.32 9.39
N THR A 80 7.47 -5.80 9.69
CA THR A 80 8.21 -5.43 10.90
C THR A 80 8.54 -3.93 10.93
N GLU A 81 8.98 -3.37 9.80
CA GLU A 81 9.27 -1.94 9.70
C GLU A 81 7.99 -1.08 9.79
N LEU A 82 6.89 -1.52 9.17
CA LEU A 82 5.59 -0.86 9.27
C LEU A 82 5.10 -0.80 10.73
N LEU A 83 5.20 -1.91 11.47
CA LEU A 83 4.78 -1.96 12.87
C LEU A 83 5.67 -1.13 13.79
N LYS A 84 6.97 -1.00 13.50
CA LYS A 84 7.85 -0.05 14.20
C LYS A 84 7.38 1.39 14.00
N ALA A 85 6.95 1.75 12.80
CA ALA A 85 6.40 3.07 12.52
C ALA A 85 5.10 3.32 13.32
N PHE A 86 4.23 2.31 13.45
CA PHE A 86 3.02 2.41 14.27
C PHE A 86 3.33 2.64 15.74
N ALA A 87 4.32 1.94 16.30
CA ALA A 87 4.73 2.12 17.69
C ALA A 87 5.23 3.56 17.97
N ALA A 88 5.89 4.19 17.01
CA ALA A 88 6.29 5.60 17.11
C ALA A 88 5.07 6.54 17.14
N GLN A 89 4.08 6.30 16.27
CA GLN A 89 2.82 7.07 16.25
C GLN A 89 2.00 6.89 17.54
N ASP A 90 1.97 5.67 18.08
CA ASP A 90 1.28 5.38 19.34
C ASP A 90 1.90 6.14 20.51
N THR A 91 3.22 6.28 20.54
CA THR A 91 3.95 7.03 21.57
C THR A 91 3.55 8.51 21.58
N GLU A 92 3.29 9.10 20.42
CA GLU A 92 2.79 10.48 20.32
C GLU A 92 1.32 10.59 20.75
N ARG A 93 0.45 9.65 20.32
CA ARG A 93 -0.96 9.60 20.77
C ARG A 93 -1.09 9.43 22.29
N LEU A 94 -0.18 8.69 22.91
CA LEU A 94 -0.14 8.48 24.37
C LEU A 94 0.13 9.75 25.18
N LYS A 95 0.68 10.80 24.57
CA LYS A 95 0.94 12.09 25.24
C LYS A 95 -0.32 12.94 25.40
N THR A 96 -1.33 12.72 24.56
CA THR A 96 -2.57 13.52 24.55
C THR A 96 -3.71 12.87 25.37
N LEU A 97 -3.51 11.65 25.88
CA LEU A 97 -4.51 10.92 26.67
C LEU A 97 -4.43 11.25 28.17
N SER A 98 -5.59 11.28 28.83
CA SER A 98 -5.68 11.38 30.31
C SER A 98 -5.02 10.18 31.01
N VAL A 99 -4.60 10.35 32.26
CA VAL A 99 -3.92 9.30 33.07
C VAL A 99 -4.76 8.01 33.19
N VAL A 100 -6.09 8.14 33.35
CA VAL A 100 -7.01 6.99 33.45
C VAL A 100 -7.15 6.27 32.10
N SER A 101 -7.22 7.02 31.00
CA SER A 101 -7.24 6.47 29.64
C SER A 101 -5.94 5.77 29.28
N LYS A 102 -4.80 6.32 29.74
CA LYS A 102 -3.47 5.77 29.50
C LYS A 102 -3.28 4.37 30.08
N ASN A 103 -3.72 4.11 31.32
CA ASN A 103 -3.53 2.80 31.96
C ASN A 103 -4.34 1.68 31.28
N LYS A 104 -5.60 1.94 30.90
CA LYS A 104 -6.43 0.95 30.20
C LYS A 104 -6.02 0.77 28.73
N PHE A 105 -5.61 1.86 28.06
CA PHE A 105 -5.07 1.81 26.70
C PHE A 105 -3.77 1.00 26.67
N ASN A 106 -2.86 1.19 27.62
CA ASN A 106 -1.59 0.47 27.69
C ASN A 106 -1.79 -1.06 27.76
N GLY A 107 -2.76 -1.54 28.56
CA GLY A 107 -3.04 -2.97 28.67
C GLY A 107 -3.54 -3.60 27.37
N ALA A 108 -4.52 -2.96 26.71
CA ALA A 108 -5.09 -3.46 25.46
C ALA A 108 -4.10 -3.32 24.28
N SER A 109 -3.36 -2.21 24.23
CA SER A 109 -2.31 -1.95 23.24
C SER A 109 -1.14 -2.92 23.35
N THR A 110 -0.73 -3.29 24.58
CA THR A 110 0.36 -4.26 24.79
C THR A 110 0.04 -5.64 24.22
N ASN A 111 -1.19 -6.13 24.40
CA ASN A 111 -1.60 -7.44 23.88
C ASN A 111 -1.66 -7.44 22.34
N ARG A 112 -2.21 -6.38 21.74
CA ARG A 112 -2.25 -6.21 20.28
C ARG A 112 -0.84 -6.08 19.70
N LEU A 113 0.02 -5.27 20.30
CA LEU A 113 1.40 -5.08 19.86
C LEU A 113 2.22 -6.37 19.91
N GLN A 114 2.04 -7.20 20.96
CA GLN A 114 2.68 -8.51 21.02
C GLN A 114 2.19 -9.45 19.92
N ALA A 115 0.90 -9.44 19.61
CA ALA A 115 0.33 -10.24 18.53
C ALA A 115 0.86 -9.80 17.16
N GLU A 116 0.92 -8.50 16.92
CA GLU A 116 1.49 -7.91 15.70
C GLU A 116 2.96 -8.24 15.53
N LYS A 117 3.73 -8.19 16.63
CA LYS A 117 5.14 -8.60 16.61
C LYS A 117 5.30 -10.07 16.23
N ARG A 118 4.55 -10.98 16.87
CA ARG A 118 4.58 -12.42 16.53
C ARG A 118 4.18 -12.65 15.08
N PHE A 119 3.12 -12.00 14.64
CA PHE A 119 2.66 -12.04 13.26
C PHE A 119 3.78 -11.63 12.28
N ALA A 120 4.43 -10.49 12.51
CA ALA A 120 5.49 -10.00 11.66
C ALA A 120 6.74 -10.90 11.66
N ASP A 121 7.12 -11.41 12.84
CA ASP A 121 8.24 -12.35 12.98
C ASP A 121 7.95 -13.66 12.20
N GLU A 122 6.73 -14.19 12.31
CA GLU A 122 6.32 -15.41 11.60
C GLU A 122 6.21 -15.20 10.08
N VAL A 123 5.65 -14.08 9.61
CA VAL A 123 5.59 -13.76 8.17
C VAL A 123 7.00 -13.56 7.60
N SER A 124 7.87 -12.87 8.33
CA SER A 124 9.28 -12.68 7.92
C SER A 124 10.02 -14.01 7.81
N GLN A 125 9.82 -14.93 8.74
CA GLN A 125 10.39 -16.28 8.68
C GLN A 125 9.86 -17.07 7.48
N LEU A 126 8.56 -17.02 7.22
CA LEU A 126 7.95 -17.70 6.07
C LEU A 126 8.54 -17.18 4.75
N LEU A 127 8.55 -15.86 4.55
CA LEU A 127 9.08 -15.25 3.34
C LEU A 127 10.59 -15.48 3.18
N THR A 128 11.36 -15.47 4.27
CA THR A 128 12.80 -15.79 4.22
C THR A 128 13.04 -17.25 3.78
N THR A 129 12.23 -18.17 4.31
CA THR A 129 12.30 -19.60 3.97
C THR A 129 11.88 -19.82 2.53
N GLU A 130 10.80 -19.17 2.09
CA GLU A 130 10.32 -19.22 0.73
C GLU A 130 11.34 -18.65 -0.25
N ALA A 131 11.90 -17.46 0.02
CA ALA A 131 12.94 -16.87 -0.81
C ALA A 131 14.13 -17.81 -0.99
N SER A 132 14.56 -18.48 0.08
CA SER A 132 15.63 -19.48 0.03
C SER A 132 15.23 -20.68 -0.82
N THR A 133 14.01 -21.22 -0.61
CA THR A 133 13.48 -22.36 -1.37
C THR A 133 13.37 -22.06 -2.86
N VAL A 134 12.87 -20.87 -3.21
CA VAL A 134 12.79 -20.38 -4.59
C VAL A 134 14.19 -20.22 -5.17
N ALA A 135 15.14 -19.65 -4.43
CA ALA A 135 16.52 -19.47 -4.89
C ALA A 135 17.24 -20.80 -5.19
N ASP A 136 16.91 -21.87 -4.45
CA ASP A 136 17.47 -23.21 -4.61
C ASP A 136 16.83 -24.02 -5.75
N LEU A 137 15.82 -23.48 -6.44
CA LEU A 137 15.21 -24.17 -7.57
C LEU A 137 16.25 -24.41 -8.69
N PRO A 138 16.28 -25.62 -9.26
CA PRO A 138 17.28 -25.97 -10.26
C PRO A 138 17.14 -25.07 -11.49
N THR A 139 18.18 -24.27 -11.75
CA THR A 139 18.38 -23.62 -13.04
C THR A 139 18.94 -24.67 -13.99
N ALA A 140 18.07 -25.37 -14.72
CA ALA A 140 18.45 -26.55 -15.48
C ALA A 140 19.68 -26.32 -16.40
N PRO A 141 20.74 -27.16 -16.32
CA PRO A 141 21.78 -27.21 -17.33
C PRO A 141 21.49 -28.33 -18.35
N TYR A 142 21.43 -27.96 -19.64
CA TYR A 142 21.41 -28.82 -20.85
C TYR A 142 20.16 -29.67 -21.13
N GLY A 143 19.66 -29.54 -22.37
CA GLY A 143 18.48 -30.24 -22.88
C GLY A 143 18.74 -31.61 -23.51
N PRO A 144 17.70 -32.31 -23.98
CA PRO A 144 17.82 -33.46 -24.86
C PRO A 144 17.67 -33.09 -26.35
N LYS A 145 18.41 -33.85 -27.17
CA LYS A 145 18.49 -33.89 -28.64
C LYS A 145 17.13 -33.80 -29.36
N PRO A 146 17.03 -33.18 -30.57
CA PRO A 146 15.75 -32.89 -31.21
C PRO A 146 15.03 -34.15 -31.68
N GLN A 147 13.79 -34.33 -31.23
CA GLN A 147 12.77 -35.16 -31.86
C GLN A 147 11.96 -34.25 -32.81
N PRO A 148 11.66 -34.66 -34.06
CA PRO A 148 10.95 -33.81 -35.01
C PRO A 148 9.59 -33.42 -34.44
N THR A 149 9.46 -32.14 -34.09
CA THR A 149 8.24 -31.60 -33.52
C THR A 149 7.32 -31.19 -34.66
N PRO A 150 6.06 -31.65 -34.71
CA PRO A 150 5.05 -31.03 -35.56
C PRO A 150 4.90 -29.56 -35.15
N THR A 151 4.68 -28.73 -36.15
CA THR A 151 4.62 -27.26 -36.13
C THR A 151 4.03 -26.67 -34.82
N PRO A 152 4.70 -25.73 -34.13
CA PRO A 152 4.14 -25.09 -32.95
C PRO A 152 2.93 -24.22 -33.31
N ALA A 153 1.84 -24.40 -32.58
CA ALA A 153 0.88 -23.33 -32.35
C ALA A 153 1.58 -22.18 -31.59
N PRO A 154 1.25 -20.91 -31.85
CA PRO A 154 1.94 -19.78 -31.24
C PRO A 154 1.80 -19.79 -29.70
N SER A 155 2.93 -19.54 -29.04
CA SER A 155 3.08 -19.36 -27.59
C SER A 155 2.15 -18.26 -27.06
N PRO A 156 1.55 -18.40 -25.86
CA PRO A 156 0.93 -17.28 -25.19
C PRO A 156 2.00 -16.22 -24.92
N THR A 157 1.70 -15.00 -25.34
CA THR A 157 2.51 -13.80 -25.14
C THR A 157 2.53 -13.48 -23.64
N PRO A 158 3.66 -13.03 -23.05
CA PRO A 158 3.65 -12.50 -21.70
C PRO A 158 2.56 -11.43 -21.58
N SER A 159 1.76 -11.48 -20.52
CA SER A 159 0.81 -10.40 -20.24
C SER A 159 1.62 -9.10 -20.18
N PRO A 160 1.34 -8.12 -21.03
CA PRO A 160 2.10 -6.88 -21.06
C PRO A 160 1.99 -6.22 -19.69
N VAL A 161 3.10 -5.66 -19.21
CA VAL A 161 3.02 -4.61 -18.18
C VAL A 161 2.02 -3.59 -18.72
N PRO A 162 0.94 -3.27 -17.97
CA PRO A 162 -0.08 -2.34 -18.45
C PRO A 162 0.63 -1.07 -18.87
N SER A 163 0.37 -0.65 -20.11
CA SER A 163 0.87 0.62 -20.59
C SER A 163 0.35 1.73 -19.67
N LEU A 164 1.03 2.88 -19.64
CA LEU A 164 0.50 4.03 -18.90
C LEU A 164 -0.94 4.36 -19.34
N GLN A 165 -1.29 4.06 -20.59
CA GLN A 165 -2.64 4.23 -21.10
C GLN A 165 -3.66 3.24 -20.50
N ASP A 166 -3.25 1.99 -20.25
CA ASP A 166 -4.08 1.00 -19.57
C ASP A 166 -4.32 1.41 -18.11
N VAL A 167 -3.30 1.99 -17.46
CA VAL A 167 -3.41 2.54 -16.10
C VAL A 167 -4.39 3.71 -16.09
N ILE A 168 -4.27 4.64 -17.05
CA ILE A 168 -5.18 5.78 -17.19
C ILE A 168 -6.63 5.31 -17.42
N ALA A 169 -6.83 4.29 -18.24
CA ALA A 169 -8.15 3.69 -18.46
C ALA A 169 -8.74 3.05 -17.18
N SER A 170 -7.90 2.59 -16.26
CA SER A 170 -8.30 2.01 -14.98
C SER A 170 -8.52 3.02 -13.85
N LEU A 171 -8.07 4.28 -14.02
CA LEU A 171 -8.16 5.34 -13.00
C LEU A 171 -9.58 5.55 -12.44
N PRO A 172 -10.68 5.54 -13.24
CA PRO A 172 -12.01 5.74 -12.68
C PRO A 172 -12.34 4.72 -11.58
N GLY A 173 -12.03 3.44 -11.80
CA GLY A 173 -12.24 2.39 -10.80
C GLY A 173 -11.30 2.52 -9.61
N TYR A 174 -10.03 2.87 -9.87
CA TYR A 174 -9.05 3.11 -8.80
C TYR A 174 -9.46 4.27 -7.88
N LEU A 175 -9.83 5.43 -8.44
CA LEU A 175 -10.18 6.63 -7.67
C LEU A 175 -11.51 6.48 -6.91
N GLN A 176 -12.47 5.73 -7.45
CA GLN A 176 -13.70 5.39 -6.72
C GLN A 176 -13.42 4.54 -5.47
N ILE A 177 -12.32 3.79 -5.44
CA ILE A 177 -11.89 2.99 -4.29
C ILE A 177 -11.05 3.84 -3.33
N THR A 178 -10.11 4.63 -3.85
CA THR A 178 -9.10 5.33 -3.02
C THR A 178 -9.56 6.68 -2.50
N ILE A 179 -10.38 7.41 -3.24
CA ILE A 179 -10.88 8.75 -2.89
C ILE A 179 -12.38 8.91 -3.26
N PRO A 180 -13.28 8.04 -2.75
CA PRO A 180 -14.69 8.01 -3.16
C PRO A 180 -15.38 9.37 -3.03
N ASP A 181 -15.09 10.14 -1.98
CA ASP A 181 -15.71 11.45 -1.74
C ASP A 181 -15.30 12.51 -2.78
N ALA A 182 -14.05 12.46 -3.25
CA ALA A 182 -13.53 13.41 -4.24
C ALA A 182 -14.12 13.16 -5.64
N VAL A 183 -14.53 11.93 -5.93
CA VAL A 183 -15.11 11.55 -7.23
C VAL A 183 -16.62 11.35 -7.20
N ALA A 184 -17.28 11.43 -6.03
CA ALA A 184 -18.71 11.19 -5.86
C ALA A 184 -19.60 12.13 -6.71
N GLY A 185 -19.10 13.32 -7.07
CA GLY A 185 -19.80 14.30 -7.90
C GLY A 185 -19.73 14.05 -9.41
N TYR A 186 -18.95 13.06 -9.86
CA TYR A 186 -18.79 12.75 -11.28
C TYR A 186 -19.69 11.59 -11.69
N ASP A 187 -20.39 11.72 -12.82
CA ASP A 187 -20.91 10.54 -13.51
C ASP A 187 -19.78 9.74 -14.18
N ALA A 188 -20.08 8.51 -14.60
CA ALA A 188 -19.07 7.59 -15.14
C ALA A 188 -18.32 8.16 -16.37
N ASP A 189 -19.01 8.87 -17.26
CA ASP A 189 -18.43 9.42 -18.49
C ASP A 189 -17.58 10.66 -18.20
N SER A 190 -18.06 11.53 -17.30
CA SER A 190 -17.32 12.71 -16.84
C SER A 190 -16.06 12.30 -16.04
N LEU A 191 -16.15 11.26 -15.21
CA LEU A 191 -15.01 10.73 -14.46
C LEU A 191 -13.96 10.14 -15.40
N ALA A 192 -14.38 9.33 -16.38
CA ALA A 192 -13.47 8.77 -17.38
C ALA A 192 -12.75 9.87 -18.18
N THR A 193 -13.47 10.92 -18.56
CA THR A 193 -12.90 12.07 -19.27
C THR A 193 -11.88 12.83 -18.42
N ALA A 194 -12.22 13.09 -17.14
CA ALA A 194 -11.32 13.76 -16.21
C ALA A 194 -10.07 12.92 -15.89
N CYS A 195 -10.22 11.60 -15.74
CA CYS A 195 -9.11 10.66 -15.57
C CYS A 195 -8.16 10.65 -16.77
N ASN A 196 -8.70 10.65 -17.99
CA ASN A 196 -7.89 10.76 -19.22
C ASN A 196 -7.10 12.08 -19.26
N ALA A 197 -7.75 13.21 -18.98
CA ALA A 197 -7.10 14.52 -18.96
C ALA A 197 -5.99 14.59 -17.89
N SER A 198 -6.23 14.03 -16.71
CA SER A 198 -5.26 13.98 -15.62
C SER A 198 -4.07 13.08 -15.95
N GLY A 199 -4.33 11.90 -16.52
CA GLY A 199 -3.30 10.97 -17.01
C GLY A 199 -2.41 11.58 -18.08
N ASP A 200 -3.01 12.25 -19.08
CA ASP A 200 -2.28 12.96 -20.13
C ASP A 200 -1.41 14.09 -19.57
N ALA A 201 -1.90 14.80 -18.55
CA ALA A 201 -1.15 15.84 -17.87
C ALA A 201 0.04 15.27 -17.09
N ALA A 202 -0.13 14.12 -16.42
CA ALA A 202 0.95 13.40 -15.75
C ALA A 202 2.05 12.96 -16.74
N ILE A 203 1.66 12.40 -17.89
CA ILE A 203 2.60 12.02 -18.95
C ILE A 203 3.35 13.24 -19.50
N LYS A 204 2.65 14.36 -19.76
CA LYS A 204 3.28 15.62 -20.20
C LYS A 204 4.25 16.18 -19.17
N LEU A 205 3.97 15.99 -17.88
CA LEU A 205 4.86 16.37 -16.78
C LEU A 205 6.11 15.47 -16.71
N GLY A 206 6.05 14.28 -17.31
CA GLY A 206 7.16 13.36 -17.49
C GLY A 206 7.07 12.09 -16.65
N VAL A 207 5.93 11.84 -15.99
CA VAL A 207 5.67 10.64 -15.17
C VAL A 207 5.84 9.38 -16.02
N LYS A 208 6.50 8.36 -15.46
CA LYS A 208 6.85 7.14 -16.22
C LYS A 208 6.32 5.86 -15.59
N THR A 209 5.76 5.93 -14.39
CA THR A 209 5.32 4.76 -13.64
C THR A 209 3.80 4.73 -13.47
N PRO A 210 3.18 3.54 -13.39
CA PRO A 210 1.78 3.40 -13.01
C PRO A 210 1.43 4.12 -11.69
N ASP A 211 2.30 4.00 -10.68
CA ASP A 211 2.10 4.62 -9.37
C ASP A 211 2.12 6.14 -9.48
N GLY A 212 3.05 6.71 -10.26
CA GLY A 212 3.08 8.15 -10.51
C GLY A 212 1.83 8.67 -11.23
N ILE A 213 1.21 7.88 -12.12
CA ILE A 213 -0.09 8.25 -12.76
C ILE A 213 -1.20 8.27 -11.71
N ASN A 214 -1.26 7.25 -10.86
CA ASN A 214 -2.25 7.15 -9.79
C ASN A 214 -2.10 8.26 -8.75
N ASP A 215 -0.87 8.57 -8.33
CA ASP A 215 -0.57 9.65 -7.39
C ASP A 215 -0.91 11.03 -7.98
N TYR A 216 -0.55 11.28 -9.24
CA TYR A 216 -0.88 12.55 -9.91
C TYR A 216 -2.39 12.73 -10.03
N ALA A 217 -3.11 11.68 -10.42
CA ALA A 217 -4.56 11.71 -10.49
C ALA A 217 -5.17 11.97 -9.10
N THR A 218 -4.73 11.23 -8.08
CA THR A 218 -5.20 11.41 -6.70
C THR A 218 -5.01 12.86 -6.23
N VAL A 219 -3.86 13.46 -6.53
CA VAL A 219 -3.57 14.87 -6.23
C VAL A 219 -4.57 15.81 -6.91
N GLN A 220 -4.83 15.64 -8.21
CA GLN A 220 -5.71 16.52 -8.98
C GLN A 220 -7.18 16.42 -8.54
N PHE A 221 -7.67 15.22 -8.24
CA PHE A 221 -9.05 15.03 -7.81
C PHE A 221 -9.27 15.46 -6.35
N THR A 222 -8.28 15.29 -5.49
CA THR A 222 -8.40 15.65 -4.07
C THR A 222 -8.12 17.15 -3.82
N GLY A 223 -7.10 17.70 -4.48
CA GLY A 223 -6.67 19.10 -4.31
C GLY A 223 -7.33 20.08 -5.27
N GLY A 224 -8.11 19.57 -6.24
CA GLY A 224 -8.70 20.33 -7.32
C GLY A 224 -7.74 20.54 -8.51
N PRO A 225 -8.27 20.92 -9.68
CA PRO A 225 -7.52 20.95 -10.96
C PRO A 225 -6.34 21.94 -10.97
N ASP A 226 -6.34 22.93 -10.07
CA ASP A 226 -5.31 23.96 -9.95
C ASP A 226 -4.25 23.64 -8.89
N ILE A 227 -4.32 22.48 -8.24
CA ILE A 227 -3.42 22.16 -7.12
C ILE A 227 -1.95 22.22 -7.54
N THR A 228 -1.64 21.79 -8.77
CA THR A 228 -0.28 21.80 -9.31
C THR A 228 0.24 23.21 -9.63
N ASN A 229 -0.66 24.19 -9.76
CA ASN A 229 -0.35 25.61 -9.94
C ASN A 229 -0.14 26.35 -8.60
N GLN A 230 -0.47 25.72 -7.47
CA GLN A 230 -0.24 26.33 -6.16
C GLN A 230 1.27 26.52 -5.93
N PRO A 231 1.72 27.65 -5.34
CA PRO A 231 3.14 27.94 -5.19
C PRO A 231 3.95 26.85 -4.48
N TRP A 232 3.35 26.22 -3.45
CA TRP A 232 3.98 25.13 -2.70
C TRP A 232 4.08 23.83 -3.51
N ALA A 233 3.05 23.51 -4.30
CA ALA A 233 3.02 22.32 -5.15
C ALA A 233 3.97 22.46 -6.34
N THR A 234 3.97 23.64 -6.98
CA THR A 234 4.93 23.99 -8.03
C THR A 234 6.36 23.92 -7.54
N ALA A 235 6.64 24.33 -6.29
CA ALA A 235 7.97 24.23 -5.70
C ALA A 235 8.44 22.77 -5.61
N ILE A 236 7.58 21.86 -5.15
CA ILE A 236 7.89 20.41 -5.07
C ILE A 236 8.14 19.84 -6.47
N LEU A 237 7.26 20.12 -7.44
CA LEU A 237 7.38 19.56 -8.79
C LEU A 237 8.64 20.04 -9.53
N LYS A 238 9.08 21.28 -9.27
CA LYS A 238 10.28 21.87 -9.90
C LYS A 238 11.59 21.53 -9.18
N ASP A 239 11.55 21.07 -7.93
CA ASP A 239 12.76 20.76 -7.18
C ASP A 239 13.43 19.47 -7.70
N THR A 240 14.46 19.66 -8.51
CA THR A 240 15.22 18.53 -9.06
C THR A 240 16.07 17.78 -8.05
N GLY A 241 16.27 18.33 -6.85
CA GLY A 241 16.93 17.66 -5.74
C GLY A 241 16.09 16.57 -5.08
N LEU A 242 14.77 16.56 -5.31
CA LEU A 242 13.83 15.58 -4.72
C LEU A 242 13.70 14.27 -5.52
N GLY A 243 14.50 14.08 -6.57
CA GLY A 243 14.53 12.85 -7.36
C GLY A 243 13.82 12.95 -8.70
N THR A 244 13.27 11.83 -9.16
CA THR A 244 12.51 11.76 -10.42
C THR A 244 11.20 12.52 -10.31
N ILE A 245 10.51 12.70 -11.43
CA ILE A 245 9.19 13.34 -11.40
C ILE A 245 8.15 12.47 -10.70
N ASP A 246 8.26 11.14 -10.81
CA ASP A 246 7.44 10.19 -10.05
C ASP A 246 7.64 10.39 -8.53
N ASP A 247 8.89 10.54 -8.06
CA ASP A 247 9.20 10.80 -6.65
C ASP A 247 8.58 12.14 -6.17
N ARG A 248 8.67 13.18 -7.00
CA ARG A 248 8.09 14.51 -6.68
C ARG A 248 6.58 14.49 -6.63
N VAL A 249 5.93 13.70 -7.50
CA VAL A 249 4.48 13.51 -7.48
C VAL A 249 4.04 12.75 -6.23
N ALA A 250 4.79 11.72 -5.81
CA ALA A 250 4.53 11.02 -4.55
C ALA A 250 4.70 11.96 -3.33
N ILE A 251 5.74 12.79 -3.31
CA ILE A 251 5.95 13.82 -2.27
C ILE A 251 4.80 14.84 -2.28
N LEU A 252 4.35 15.28 -3.45
CA LEU A 252 3.21 16.18 -3.60
C LEU A 252 1.92 15.56 -3.04
N ASN A 253 1.65 14.29 -3.35
CA ASN A 253 0.50 13.56 -2.82
C ASN A 253 0.56 13.52 -1.28
N ASN A 254 1.69 13.12 -0.70
CA ASN A 254 1.88 13.10 0.75
C ASN A 254 1.70 14.49 1.39
N ALA A 255 2.23 15.55 0.76
CA ALA A 255 2.10 16.92 1.26
C ALA A 255 0.64 17.41 1.22
N LEU A 256 -0.11 17.07 0.18
CA LEU A 256 -1.53 17.39 0.07
C LEU A 256 -2.34 16.68 1.16
N GLN A 257 -2.13 15.38 1.36
CA GLN A 257 -2.81 14.61 2.40
C GLN A 257 -2.51 15.15 3.80
N ALA A 258 -1.27 15.59 4.05
CA ALA A 258 -0.90 16.24 5.30
C ALA A 258 -1.66 17.57 5.51
N GLN A 259 -1.81 18.40 4.48
CA GLN A 259 -2.59 19.64 4.58
C GLN A 259 -4.08 19.38 4.86
N LEU A 260 -4.68 18.39 4.19
CA LEU A 260 -6.08 18.02 4.43
C LEU A 260 -6.31 17.49 5.85
N SER A 261 -5.38 16.67 6.34
CA SER A 261 -5.42 16.17 7.72
C SER A 261 -5.33 17.29 8.76
N ILE A 262 -4.53 18.33 8.48
CA ILE A 262 -4.44 19.52 9.35
C ILE A 262 -5.72 20.35 9.29
N ALA A 263 -6.31 20.53 8.09
CA ALA A 263 -7.55 21.27 7.93
C ALA A 263 -8.73 20.60 8.64
N ASP A 264 -8.83 19.28 8.57
CA ASP A 264 -9.85 18.49 9.28
C ASP A 264 -9.70 18.62 10.80
N ALA A 265 -8.47 18.50 11.31
CA ALA A 265 -8.16 18.71 12.72
C ALA A 265 -8.47 20.15 13.22
N MET A 266 -8.41 21.16 12.35
CA MET A 266 -8.79 22.53 12.68
C MET A 266 -10.31 22.75 12.66
N ASN A 267 -11.05 22.02 11.82
CA ASN A 267 -12.50 22.17 11.70
C ASN A 267 -13.24 21.49 12.87
N ASP A 268 -12.72 20.37 13.38
CA ASP A 268 -13.23 19.69 14.59
C ASP A 268 -13.04 20.49 15.89
N GLY A 269 -12.20 21.54 15.87
CA GLY A 269 -11.99 22.45 17.00
C GLY A 269 -13.09 23.50 17.21
N SER A 270 -14.05 23.62 16.28
CA SER A 270 -15.05 24.72 16.26
C SER A 270 -16.47 24.26 16.62
N SER A 271 -16.63 23.34 17.56
CA SER A 271 -17.96 22.99 18.10
C SER A 271 -17.93 22.68 19.59
N SER A 272 -17.96 23.74 20.42
CA SER A 272 -18.95 23.96 21.48
C SER A 272 -18.50 25.09 22.41
N GLU A 273 -18.87 26.33 22.11
CA GLU A 273 -19.10 27.31 23.20
C GLU A 273 -20.45 26.95 23.85
N PRO A 274 -20.51 26.66 25.15
CA PRO A 274 -21.77 26.54 25.84
C PRO A 274 -22.34 27.95 26.02
N THR A 275 -23.35 28.31 25.23
CA THR A 275 -24.19 29.48 25.50
C THR A 275 -24.75 29.38 26.91
N SER A 276 -24.33 30.33 27.74
CA SER A 276 -24.85 30.55 29.09
C SER A 276 -26.36 30.77 29.07
N ARG A 277 -27.08 30.06 29.94
CA ARG A 277 -28.27 30.56 30.66
C ARG A 277 -28.59 29.69 31.85
#